data_AF-A0A423WYC4-F1
#
_entry.id   AF-A0A423WYC4-F1
#
_cell.length_a   1.000
_cell.length_b   1.000
_cell.length_c   1.000
_cell.angle_alpha   90.00
_cell.angle_beta   90.00
_cell.angle_gamma   90.00
#
_symmetry.space_group_name_H-M   'P 1'
#
loop_
_entity.id
_entity.type
_entity.pdbx_description
1 polymer ?
#
loop_
_entity_poly.entity_id
_entity_poly.type
_entity_poly.pdbx_seq_one_letter_code
_entity_poly.pdbx_strand_id
1 'polypeptide(L)'
;MTWAGYRSMRSMAQHALALMMQEFLGSDHTSGAHIDSIRGVQCYAQDPIYTPIDEQVLCEAGFTVVEDPRAFLEVDESSVIISISPDIPVMQIIADIARPAIMIWNKVSSIDRNVLTDPVSPRVDQMLEDYIELPFPAENESFGNLAMYIRKARQTEKDLDTHWPDLEMSNILQ
;
A
#
# COMPACT_ATOMS: atom_id res chain seq x y z
N MET A 1 -25.66 2.77 20.92
CA MET A 1 -24.68 1.78 20.42
C MET A 1 -23.50 1.77 21.38
N THR A 2 -23.08 0.61 21.85
CA THR A 2 -21.96 0.48 22.81
C THR A 2 -20.63 0.60 22.07
N TRP A 3 -19.60 1.13 22.74
CA TRP A 3 -18.23 1.27 22.21
C TRP A 3 -17.65 -0.05 21.64
N ALA A 4 -18.10 -1.21 22.15
CA ALA A 4 -17.71 -2.53 21.67
C ALA A 4 -18.22 -2.83 20.24
N GLY A 5 -19.44 -2.41 19.88
CA GLY A 5 -19.99 -2.62 18.53
C GLY A 5 -19.32 -1.74 17.47
N TYR A 6 -18.85 -0.56 17.87
CA TYR A 6 -18.16 0.38 16.98
C TYR A 6 -16.74 -0.08 16.62
N ARG A 7 -16.00 -0.62 17.59
CA ARG A 7 -14.64 -1.15 17.40
C ARG A 7 -14.61 -2.38 16.48
N SER A 8 -15.67 -3.19 16.51
CA SER A 8 -15.82 -4.39 15.69
C SER A 8 -15.94 -4.09 14.19
N MET A 9 -16.74 -3.08 13.80
CA MET A 9 -16.95 -2.76 12.37
C MET A 9 -15.68 -2.23 11.71
N ARG A 10 -14.92 -1.40 12.43
CA ARG A 10 -13.67 -0.83 11.95
C ARG A 10 -12.64 -1.92 11.64
N SER A 11 -12.37 -2.79 12.61
CA SER A 11 -11.44 -3.91 12.42
C SER A 11 -11.90 -4.82 11.27
N MET A 12 -13.19 -5.16 11.18
CA MET A 12 -13.71 -5.98 10.08
C MET A 12 -13.48 -5.35 8.70
N ALA A 13 -13.74 -4.05 8.54
CA ALA A 13 -13.54 -3.36 7.27
C ALA A 13 -12.06 -3.31 6.87
N GLN A 14 -11.16 -3.12 7.84
CA GLN A 14 -9.71 -3.11 7.61
C GLN A 14 -9.19 -4.48 7.15
N HIS A 15 -9.62 -5.56 7.79
CA HIS A 15 -9.28 -6.92 7.36
C HIS A 15 -9.93 -7.30 6.03
N ALA A 16 -11.16 -6.83 5.77
CA ALA A 16 -11.80 -7.02 4.47
C ALA A 16 -11.02 -6.34 3.33
N LEU A 17 -10.45 -5.16 3.57
CA LEU A 17 -9.54 -4.51 2.62
C LEU A 17 -8.28 -5.35 2.37
N ALA A 18 -7.67 -5.89 3.43
CA ALA A 18 -6.48 -6.72 3.30
C ALA A 18 -6.76 -8.01 2.49
N LEU A 19 -7.90 -8.67 2.74
CA LEU A 19 -8.35 -9.84 2.00
C LEU A 19 -8.62 -9.53 0.52
N MET A 20 -9.28 -8.40 0.23
CA MET A 20 -9.52 -7.96 -1.14
C MET A 20 -8.20 -7.71 -1.89
N MET A 21 -7.22 -7.10 -1.22
CA MET A 21 -5.89 -6.88 -1.81
C MET A 21 -5.14 -8.20 -2.03
N GLN A 22 -5.20 -9.14 -1.09
CA GLN A 22 -4.64 -10.49 -1.25
C GLN A 22 -5.23 -11.20 -2.47
N GLU A 23 -6.57 -11.21 -2.59
CA GLU A 23 -7.26 -11.84 -3.72
C GLU A 23 -6.93 -11.16 -5.05
N PHE A 24 -6.96 -9.82 -5.09
CA PHE A 24 -6.67 -9.04 -6.29
C PHE A 24 -5.25 -9.27 -6.79
N LEU A 25 -4.27 -9.23 -5.89
CA LEU A 25 -2.85 -9.40 -6.22
C LEU A 25 -2.48 -10.87 -6.50
N GLY A 26 -3.19 -11.82 -5.88
CA GLY A 26 -3.00 -13.25 -6.10
C GLY A 26 -3.72 -13.79 -7.34
N SER A 27 -4.66 -13.03 -7.90
CA SER A 27 -5.41 -13.43 -9.10
C SER A 27 -4.59 -13.15 -10.35
N ASP A 28 -4.22 -14.21 -11.05
CA ASP A 28 -3.52 -14.16 -12.33
C ASP A 28 -4.49 -13.72 -13.45
N HIS A 29 -4.74 -12.41 -13.57
CA HIS A 29 -5.67 -11.85 -14.56
C HIS A 29 -5.16 -11.95 -16.01
N THR A 30 -3.98 -12.53 -16.22
CA THR A 30 -3.23 -12.44 -17.48
C THR A 30 -3.11 -13.73 -18.27
N SER A 31 -3.53 -14.88 -17.75
CA SER A 31 -3.29 -16.15 -18.45
C SER A 31 -4.51 -17.04 -18.44
N GLY A 32 -5.10 -17.28 -19.62
CA GLY A 32 -5.93 -18.46 -19.91
C GLY A 32 -5.12 -19.77 -19.87
N ALA A 33 -4.16 -19.87 -18.96
CA ALA A 33 -3.31 -21.02 -18.74
C ALA A 33 -3.73 -21.71 -17.45
N HIS A 34 -3.77 -23.02 -17.53
CA HIS A 34 -4.14 -23.97 -16.49
C HIS A 34 -3.55 -23.63 -15.11
N ILE A 35 -4.41 -23.80 -14.10
CA ILE A 35 -4.15 -24.07 -12.69
C ILE A 35 -2.79 -24.77 -12.54
N ASP A 36 -1.77 -24.06 -12.05
CA ASP A 36 -0.56 -24.56 -11.34
C ASP A 36 0.61 -23.54 -11.24
N SER A 37 0.40 -22.22 -11.39
CA SER A 37 1.44 -21.22 -11.04
C SER A 37 1.38 -20.87 -9.54
N ILE A 38 2.13 -21.64 -8.76
CA ILE A 38 2.48 -21.41 -7.35
C ILE A 38 3.26 -20.10 -7.21
N ARG A 39 2.58 -18.96 -7.12
CA ARG A 39 3.05 -17.75 -6.41
C ARG A 39 1.87 -17.00 -5.82
N GLY A 40 1.20 -17.61 -4.84
CA GLY A 40 0.27 -16.88 -3.99
C GLY A 40 1.01 -15.73 -3.30
N VAL A 41 0.36 -14.58 -3.13
CA VAL A 41 0.92 -13.42 -2.44
C VAL A 41 1.15 -13.78 -0.97
N GLN A 42 2.37 -13.57 -0.48
CA GLN A 42 2.66 -13.71 0.94
C GLN A 42 2.06 -12.52 1.68
N CYS A 43 1.18 -12.80 2.63
CA CYS A 43 0.51 -11.79 3.42
C CYS A 43 0.94 -11.88 4.87
N TYR A 44 1.39 -10.76 5.43
CA TYR A 44 1.76 -10.65 6.83
C TYR A 44 0.82 -9.66 7.53
N ALA A 45 0.44 -9.98 8.77
CA ALA A 45 -0.36 -9.09 9.60
C ALA A 45 0.27 -8.98 11.00
N GLN A 46 0.19 -7.79 11.58
CA GLN A 46 0.51 -7.56 12.98
C GLN A 46 -0.40 -6.45 13.52
N ASP A 47 -0.87 -6.61 14.74
CA ASP A 47 -1.53 -5.57 15.53
C ASP A 47 -1.37 -5.96 17.00
N PRO A 48 -0.83 -5.09 17.87
CA PRO A 48 -0.63 -5.40 19.29
C PRO A 48 -1.94 -5.68 20.06
N ILE A 49 -3.10 -5.41 19.47
CA ILE A 49 -4.43 -5.59 20.06
C ILE A 49 -5.11 -6.88 19.57
N TYR A 50 -4.51 -7.62 18.63
CA TYR A 50 -5.08 -8.90 18.18
C TYR A 50 -5.28 -9.86 19.35
N THR A 51 -6.44 -10.51 19.33
CA THR A 51 -6.77 -11.63 20.20
C THR A 51 -6.41 -12.95 19.50
N PRO A 52 -6.30 -14.07 20.24
CA PRO A 52 -6.08 -15.38 19.63
C PRO A 52 -7.12 -15.76 18.57
N ILE A 53 -8.34 -15.21 18.66
CA ILE A 53 -9.41 -15.42 17.67
C ILE A 53 -9.10 -14.63 16.39
N ASP A 54 -8.65 -13.38 16.51
CA ASP A 54 -8.25 -12.57 15.34
C ASP A 54 -7.09 -13.24 14.61
N GLU A 55 -6.08 -13.71 15.36
CA GLU A 55 -4.93 -14.43 14.81
C GLU A 55 -5.36 -15.70 14.07
N GLN A 56 -6.24 -16.50 14.69
CA GLN A 56 -6.75 -17.73 14.09
C GLN A 56 -7.49 -17.44 12.77
N VAL A 57 -8.41 -16.47 12.77
CA VAL A 57 -9.20 -16.13 11.57
C VAL A 57 -8.30 -15.63 10.45
N LEU A 58 -7.28 -14.83 10.76
CA LEU A 58 -6.31 -14.35 9.77
C LEU A 58 -5.45 -15.49 9.21
N CYS A 59 -5.00 -16.42 10.07
CA CYS A 59 -4.25 -17.60 9.64
C CYS A 59 -5.09 -18.50 8.72
N GLU A 60 -6.37 -18.72 9.05
CA GLU A 60 -7.32 -19.47 8.21
C GLU A 60 -7.54 -18.78 6.85
N ALA A 61 -7.42 -17.46 6.80
CA ALA A 61 -7.47 -16.68 5.56
C ALA A 61 -6.12 -16.59 4.81
N GLY A 62 -5.08 -17.29 5.27
CA GLY A 62 -3.79 -17.37 4.58
C GLY A 62 -2.82 -16.23 4.92
N PHE A 63 -3.08 -15.45 5.97
CA PHE A 63 -2.10 -14.50 6.51
C PHE A 63 -1.13 -15.20 7.47
N THR A 64 0.12 -14.76 7.47
CA THR A 64 1.08 -15.06 8.54
C THR A 64 0.99 -13.93 9.56
N VAL A 65 0.39 -14.21 10.73
CA VAL A 65 0.38 -13.24 11.82
C VAL A 65 1.70 -13.30 12.56
N VAL A 66 2.37 -12.15 12.71
CA VAL A 66 3.68 -12.03 13.35
C VAL A 66 3.60 -11.11 14.56
N GLU A 67 4.48 -11.33 15.53
CA GLU A 67 4.60 -10.47 16.71
C GLU A 67 5.01 -9.05 16.29
N ASP A 68 4.36 -8.02 16.84
CA ASP A 68 4.82 -6.64 16.65
C ASP A 68 6.23 -6.45 17.25
N PRO A 69 7.19 -5.81 16.55
CA PRO A 69 7.09 -5.13 15.24
C PRO A 69 7.73 -5.93 14.09
N ARG A 70 7.62 -7.26 14.07
CA ARG A 70 8.37 -8.14 13.15
C ARG A 70 7.92 -8.04 11.70
N ALA A 71 6.71 -7.57 11.39
CA ALA A 71 6.24 -7.47 10.00
C ALA A 71 7.09 -6.52 9.17
N PHE A 72 7.77 -5.54 9.80
CA PHE A 72 8.71 -4.66 9.08
C PHE A 72 9.89 -5.41 8.46
N LEU A 73 10.27 -6.58 9.00
CA LEU A 73 11.37 -7.39 8.45
C LEU A 73 11.02 -8.04 7.11
N GLU A 74 9.74 -8.14 6.80
CA GLU A 74 9.23 -8.75 5.58
C GLU A 74 8.99 -7.71 4.46
N VAL A 75 9.22 -6.43 4.75
CA VAL A 75 9.00 -5.34 3.79
C VAL A 75 10.19 -5.18 2.85
N ASP A 76 9.91 -5.12 1.56
CA ASP A 76 10.88 -4.84 0.51
C ASP A 76 10.33 -3.89 -0.58
N GLU A 77 11.10 -3.71 -1.65
CA GLU A 77 10.72 -2.87 -2.80
C GLU A 77 9.50 -3.38 -3.60
N SER A 78 9.12 -4.65 -3.47
CA SER A 78 7.99 -5.27 -4.18
C SER A 78 6.71 -5.32 -3.35
N SER A 79 6.81 -4.98 -2.06
CA SER A 79 5.72 -5.07 -1.10
C SER A 79 4.59 -4.08 -1.36
N VAL A 80 3.39 -4.47 -0.92
CA VAL A 80 2.24 -3.58 -0.73
C VAL A 80 2.01 -3.42 0.77
N ILE A 81 2.00 -2.18 1.26
CA ILE A 81 1.77 -1.88 2.67
C ILE A 81 0.37 -1.32 2.86
N ILE A 82 -0.35 -1.83 3.87
CA ILE A 82 -1.60 -1.26 4.37
C ILE A 82 -1.35 -0.91 5.84
N SER A 83 -1.43 0.37 6.18
CA SER A 83 -1.27 0.86 7.56
C SER A 83 -2.37 1.86 7.88
N ILE A 84 -3.21 1.54 8.87
CA ILE A 84 -4.43 2.30 9.14
C ILE A 84 -4.44 2.78 10.58
N SER A 85 -4.21 4.08 10.77
CA SER A 85 -4.11 4.71 12.10
C SER A 85 -3.14 4.02 13.07
N PRO A 86 -1.87 3.82 12.68
CA PRO A 86 -0.87 3.27 13.58
C PRO A 86 -0.59 4.18 14.77
N ASP A 87 -0.23 3.59 15.91
CA ASP A 87 0.24 4.29 17.11
C ASP A 87 1.78 4.39 17.18
N ILE A 88 2.45 4.02 16.10
CA ILE A 88 3.91 4.07 15.91
C ILE A 88 4.26 4.81 14.59
N PRO A 89 5.52 5.27 14.40
CA PRO A 89 5.92 6.04 13.22
C PRO A 89 6.17 5.18 11.98
N VAL A 90 5.14 4.48 11.49
CA VAL A 90 5.21 3.60 10.31
C VAL A 90 5.80 4.31 9.11
N MET A 91 5.36 5.53 8.78
CA MET A 91 5.85 6.25 7.60
C MET A 91 7.36 6.47 7.63
N GLN A 92 7.91 6.74 8.81
CA GLN A 92 9.34 6.99 8.96
C GLN A 92 10.15 5.71 8.92
N ILE A 93 9.65 4.63 9.55
CA ILE A 93 10.26 3.31 9.49
C ILE A 93 10.34 2.86 8.03
N ILE A 94 9.22 2.93 7.30
CA ILE A 94 9.17 2.55 5.88
C ILE A 94 10.14 3.38 5.07
N ALA A 95 10.18 4.71 5.24
CA ALA A 95 11.11 5.57 4.52
C ALA A 95 12.59 5.22 4.75
N ASP A 96 12.94 4.63 5.90
CA ASP A 96 14.30 4.20 6.23
C ASP A 96 14.64 2.79 5.74
N ILE A 97 13.67 1.85 5.77
CA ILE A 97 13.95 0.43 5.50
C ILE A 97 13.69 0.00 4.05
N ALA A 98 12.75 0.66 3.35
CA ALA A 98 12.32 0.23 2.03
C ALA A 98 11.70 1.36 1.20
N ARG A 99 11.41 1.08 -0.08
CA ARG A 99 10.53 1.90 -0.91
C ARG A 99 9.48 0.99 -1.58
N PRO A 100 8.42 0.60 -0.86
CA PRO A 100 7.43 -0.38 -1.34
C PRO A 100 6.79 0.00 -2.67
N ALA A 101 6.26 -0.97 -3.40
CA ALA A 101 5.60 -0.71 -4.67
C ALA A 101 4.31 0.13 -4.50
N ILE A 102 3.54 -0.18 -3.44
CA ILE A 102 2.29 0.50 -3.09
C ILE A 102 2.25 0.71 -1.58
N MET A 103 1.84 1.90 -1.14
CA MET A 103 1.54 2.19 0.26
C MET A 103 0.11 2.73 0.38
N ILE A 104 -0.68 2.16 1.27
CA ILE A 104 -2.04 2.59 1.60
C ILE A 104 -2.02 3.00 3.08
N TRP A 105 -1.95 4.29 3.34
CA TRP A 105 -1.87 4.84 4.69
C TRP A 105 -2.49 6.24 4.77
N ASN A 106 -2.44 6.85 5.95
CA ASN A 106 -2.99 8.18 6.18
C ASN A 106 -2.47 9.21 5.15
N LYS A 107 -3.38 10.04 4.62
CA LYS A 107 -3.06 11.06 3.61
C LYS A 107 -2.13 12.12 4.22
N VAL A 108 -0.91 12.23 3.69
CA VAL A 108 0.16 13.07 4.23
C VAL A 108 -0.23 14.55 4.24
N SER A 109 -0.91 15.03 3.20
CA SER A 109 -1.36 16.43 3.13
C SER A 109 -2.40 16.81 4.20
N SER A 110 -2.98 15.82 4.88
CA SER A 110 -4.02 16.01 5.91
C SER A 110 -3.51 15.82 7.34
N ILE A 111 -2.25 15.41 7.49
CA ILE A 111 -1.65 15.13 8.78
C ILE A 111 -1.23 16.44 9.44
N ASP A 112 -1.83 16.74 10.59
CA ASP A 112 -1.26 17.70 11.51
C ASP A 112 0.03 17.10 12.09
N ARG A 113 1.17 17.65 11.65
CA ARG A 113 2.51 17.17 12.00
C ARG A 113 2.79 17.25 13.52
N ASN A 114 1.94 17.89 14.31
CA ASN A 114 2.11 18.06 15.75
C ASN A 114 1.21 17.18 16.63
N VAL A 115 0.30 16.38 16.05
CA VAL A 115 -0.78 15.72 16.83
C VAL A 115 -0.85 14.19 16.62
N LEU A 116 -0.06 13.62 15.70
CA LEU A 116 -0.15 12.21 15.33
C LEU A 116 1.02 11.36 15.80
N THR A 117 0.71 10.10 16.12
CA THR A 117 1.65 9.01 16.46
C THR A 117 2.50 8.55 15.27
N ASP A 118 2.03 8.83 14.06
CA ASP A 118 2.76 8.62 12.80
C ASP A 118 3.05 9.95 12.10
N PRO A 119 4.09 10.69 12.54
CA PRO A 119 4.39 12.02 12.05
C PRO A 119 5.11 12.00 10.71
N VAL A 120 4.76 12.95 9.85
CA VAL A 120 5.44 13.17 8.56
C VAL A 120 6.73 13.96 8.77
N SER A 121 7.85 13.43 8.30
CA SER A 121 9.17 14.08 8.33
C SER A 121 9.72 14.37 6.94
N PRO A 122 10.79 15.19 6.82
CA PRO A 122 11.41 15.50 5.53
C PRO A 122 11.83 14.28 4.70
N ARG A 123 12.21 13.17 5.34
CA ARG A 123 12.53 11.91 4.64
C ARG A 123 11.30 11.24 4.04
N VAL A 124 10.13 11.35 4.68
CA VAL A 124 8.85 10.87 4.12
C VAL A 124 8.49 11.76 2.92
N ASP A 125 8.59 13.08 3.07
CA ASP A 125 8.33 14.02 1.97
C ASP A 125 9.24 13.71 0.76
N GLN A 126 10.54 13.51 1.00
CA GLN A 126 11.52 13.14 -0.04
C GLN A 126 11.23 11.76 -0.66
N MET A 127 10.79 10.78 0.14
CA MET A 127 10.41 9.48 -0.40
C MET A 127 9.23 9.59 -1.36
N LEU A 128 8.21 10.38 -0.98
CA LEU A 128 6.97 10.51 -1.75
C LEU A 128 7.13 11.25 -3.08
N GLU A 129 8.24 11.94 -3.32
CA GLU A 129 8.57 12.48 -4.64
C GLU A 129 8.61 11.39 -5.73
N ASP A 130 8.92 10.14 -5.37
CA ASP A 130 8.94 8.99 -6.27
C ASP A 130 7.57 8.32 -6.44
N TYR A 131 6.50 8.86 -5.83
CA TYR A 131 5.18 8.23 -5.81
C TYR A 131 4.11 9.11 -6.47
N ILE A 132 3.09 8.44 -6.98
CA ILE A 132 1.83 9.05 -7.41
C ILE A 132 0.83 8.85 -6.28
N GLU A 133 0.30 9.95 -5.74
CA GLU A 133 -0.79 9.92 -4.78
C GLU A 133 -2.14 9.80 -5.50
N LEU A 134 -2.95 8.83 -5.08
CA LEU A 134 -4.32 8.63 -5.52
C LEU A 134 -5.28 8.68 -4.32
N PRO A 135 -6.49 9.23 -4.49
CA PRO A 135 -7.49 9.23 -3.44
C PRO A 135 -7.91 7.79 -3.11
N PHE A 136 -8.09 7.48 -1.83
CA PHE A 136 -8.68 6.21 -1.43
C PHE A 136 -10.21 6.29 -1.55
N PRO A 137 -10.87 5.37 -2.27
CA PRO A 137 -12.28 5.51 -2.64
C PRO A 137 -13.28 5.25 -1.48
N ALA A 138 -12.81 4.99 -0.26
CA ALA A 138 -13.68 4.77 0.90
C ALA A 138 -13.45 5.85 1.96
N GLU A 139 -14.23 6.94 1.85
CA GLU A 139 -14.37 7.93 2.93
C GLU A 139 -15.39 7.40 3.95
N ASN A 140 -14.93 6.59 4.91
CA ASN A 140 -15.76 6.19 6.04
C ASN A 140 -14.94 6.07 7.33
N GLU A 141 -15.65 6.08 8.47
CA GLU A 141 -15.06 6.06 9.81
C GLU A 141 -14.14 4.85 10.09
N SER A 142 -14.22 3.78 9.28
CA SER A 142 -13.39 2.58 9.46
C SER A 142 -11.95 2.79 8.98
N PHE A 143 -11.77 3.63 7.95
CA PHE A 143 -10.48 3.86 7.30
C PHE A 143 -9.84 5.19 7.72
N GLY A 144 -10.65 6.17 8.13
CA GLY A 144 -10.16 7.53 8.32
C GLY A 144 -9.78 8.15 6.98
N ASN A 145 -8.77 9.02 6.97
CA ASN A 145 -8.34 9.70 5.76
C ASN A 145 -7.15 8.99 5.10
N LEU A 146 -7.41 7.92 4.35
CA LEU A 146 -6.37 7.17 3.63
C LEU A 146 -6.09 7.77 2.24
N ALA A 147 -4.88 7.53 1.75
CA ALA A 147 -4.50 7.71 0.35
C ALA A 147 -3.67 6.51 -0.12
N MET A 148 -3.67 6.27 -1.43
CA MET A 148 -2.84 5.25 -2.06
C MET A 148 -1.64 5.93 -2.73
N TYR A 149 -0.43 5.46 -2.44
CA TYR A 149 0.81 5.95 -3.05
C TYR A 149 1.39 4.84 -3.89
N ILE A 150 1.48 5.05 -5.20
CA ILE A 150 2.00 4.08 -6.16
C ILE A 150 3.35 4.56 -6.65
N ARG A 151 4.40 3.74 -6.50
CA ARG A 151 5.75 4.11 -6.92
C ARG A 151 5.79 4.32 -8.43
N LYS A 152 6.37 5.43 -8.88
CA LYS A 152 6.57 5.74 -10.30
C LYS A 152 7.49 4.70 -10.93
N ALA A 153 7.20 4.32 -12.18
CA ALA A 153 8.14 3.51 -12.96
C ALA A 153 9.44 4.30 -13.14
N ARG A 154 10.59 3.67 -12.87
CA ARG A 154 11.88 4.26 -13.23
C ARG A 154 11.92 4.36 -14.75
N GLN A 155 12.10 5.57 -15.29
CA GLN A 155 12.43 5.72 -16.70
C GLN A 155 13.75 5.00 -16.93
N THR A 156 13.73 3.92 -17.72
CA THR A 156 14.97 3.29 -18.15
C THR A 156 15.61 4.17 -19.22
N GLU A 157 16.93 4.38 -19.19
CA GLU A 157 17.67 5.23 -20.15
C GLU A 157 17.36 4.93 -21.64
N LYS A 158 16.79 3.76 -21.95
CA LYS A 158 16.28 3.41 -23.28
C LYS A 158 15.14 4.29 -23.81
N ASP A 159 14.39 4.99 -22.95
CA ASP A 159 13.27 5.84 -23.38
C ASP A 159 13.71 7.24 -23.83
N LEU A 160 15.01 7.56 -23.72
CA LEU A 160 15.58 8.83 -24.17
C LEU A 160 16.11 8.79 -25.63
N ASP A 161 16.17 7.61 -26.25
CA ASP A 161 16.72 7.40 -27.60
C ASP A 161 15.66 7.35 -28.73
N THR A 162 14.37 7.49 -28.42
CA THR A 162 13.33 7.68 -29.45
C THR A 162 13.26 9.14 -29.88
N HIS A 163 14.32 9.55 -30.59
CA HIS A 163 14.39 10.77 -31.39
C HIS A 163 13.22 10.84 -32.38
N TRP A 164 12.37 11.86 -32.22
CA TRP A 164 11.33 12.20 -33.19
C TRP A 164 12.01 12.64 -34.51
N PRO A 165 11.76 12.00 -35.66
CA PRO A 165 12.29 12.51 -36.91
C PRO A 165 11.59 13.83 -37.25
N ASP A 166 12.39 14.88 -37.42
CA ASP A 166 11.95 16.18 -37.93
C ASP A 166 11.22 15.98 -39.27
N LEU A 167 9.89 16.06 -39.24
CA LEU A 167 9.10 16.17 -40.46
C LEU A 167 9.22 17.62 -40.95
N GLU A 168 10.11 17.83 -41.92
CA GLU A 168 10.17 19.07 -42.69
C GLU A 168 8.79 19.36 -43.30
N MET A 169 8.13 20.38 -42.76
CA MET A 169 6.92 21.00 -43.30
C MET A 169 7.27 21.87 -44.51
N SER A 170 7.74 21.26 -45.60
CA SER A 170 7.82 21.93 -46.90
C SER A 170 7.57 20.95 -48.04
N ASN A 171 6.30 20.65 -48.31
CA ASN A 171 5.78 20.29 -49.65
C ASN A 171 4.29 19.94 -49.58
N ILE A 172 3.43 20.91 -49.27
CA ILE A 172 2.03 20.88 -49.71
C ILE A 172 1.62 22.31 -50.09
N LEU A 173 2.10 22.77 -51.24
CA LEU A 173 1.39 23.67 -52.16
C LEU A 173 2.04 23.51 -53.54
N GLN A 174 1.57 22.53 -54.31
CA GLN A 174 1.58 22.53 -55.78
C GLN A 174 0.16 22.30 -56.26
#